data_AF-A0AAU0KM45-F1
#
_entry.id   AF-A0AAU0KM45-F1
#
_cell.length_a   1.000
_cell.length_b   1.000
_cell.length_c   1.000
_cell.angle_alpha   90.00
_cell.angle_beta   90.00
_cell.angle_gamma   90.00
#
_symmetry.space_group_name_H-M   'P 1'
#
loop_
_entity.id
_entity.type
_entity.pdbx_description
1 polymer ?
#
loop_
_entity_poly.entity_id
_entity_poly.type
_entity_poly.pdbx_seq_one_letter_code
_entity_poly.pdbx_strand_id
1 'polypeptide(L)'
;MENVKQHVAASGNSSLRGFFSSDNVDFDPPSISLRDNIMKANAKYVYDLADGATGDEEEDAIKDAMVRSENSYELVRMVKALGGWAGLDDELPEGHLDPIARQLAQVLDQRDYVVYQLIRRYLILLNYETSPNLGDCFVKLLQWPVQFQQAEFDLLLSRKGELLKGITSATMRNRPLMMSAARIMPDIITHYHAVSPAPHRVTELVALMFEANYTTRICSALARLDYRTIYDVIADLVDPSLNNDPNLNNLQRIACRDTFQRLTLEFAAAEKAVEAVGSNEAKTIVSRFTRTLKMALDNFPATLPAPRVLGLIASAINSVADTVIDLRTAILNLPDLIAGLITLPNLLDTDDDNRARYAITNIDSQGVLARASFDVKDKLVKALLNGWTDDDDELGIIRVFEAVKAYDQAELYQLAASATWESLYTSLDGEEYNALESILNNPV
;
A
#
# COMPACT_ATOMS: atom_id res chain seq x y z
N MET A 1 -14.26 42.75 16.58
CA MET A 1 -15.61 42.67 17.17
C MET A 1 -16.71 43.20 16.24
N GLU A 2 -16.48 44.27 15.47
CA GLU A 2 -17.43 44.76 14.45
C GLU A 2 -17.62 43.75 13.30
N ASN A 3 -16.54 43.14 12.78
CA ASN A 3 -16.60 42.14 11.71
C ASN A 3 -17.26 40.82 12.17
N VAL A 4 -17.02 40.40 13.42
CA VAL A 4 -17.69 39.25 14.03
C VAL A 4 -19.22 39.47 14.11
N LYS A 5 -19.67 40.70 14.39
CA LYS A 5 -21.11 41.03 14.38
C LYS A 5 -21.69 41.00 12.96
N GLN A 6 -20.91 41.36 11.95
CA GLN A 6 -21.34 41.27 10.55
C GLN A 6 -21.46 39.83 10.07
N HIS A 7 -20.54 38.93 10.45
CA HIS A 7 -20.66 37.49 10.17
C HIS A 7 -21.79 36.81 10.95
N VAL A 8 -22.00 37.19 12.21
CA VAL A 8 -23.15 36.74 13.01
C VAL A 8 -24.48 37.17 12.38
N ALA A 9 -24.57 38.39 11.87
CA ALA A 9 -25.76 38.88 11.18
C ALA A 9 -25.94 38.23 9.79
N ALA A 10 -24.86 37.99 9.05
CA ALA A 10 -24.87 37.35 7.73
C ALA A 10 -25.32 35.88 7.79
N SER A 11 -25.08 35.19 8.90
CA SER A 11 -25.59 33.84 9.18
C SER A 11 -27.05 33.79 9.65
N GLY A 12 -27.75 34.93 9.68
CA GLY A 12 -29.16 35.03 10.09
C GLY A 12 -29.39 35.00 11.61
N ASN A 13 -28.32 35.06 12.42
CA ASN A 13 -28.40 34.98 13.87
C ASN A 13 -28.24 36.35 14.54
N SER A 14 -29.05 36.63 15.55
CA SER A 14 -29.04 37.92 16.29
C SER A 14 -28.19 37.91 17.55
N SER A 15 -27.52 36.79 17.86
CA SER A 15 -26.64 36.66 19.01
C SER A 15 -25.51 35.66 18.74
N LEU A 16 -24.36 35.86 19.39
CA LEU A 16 -23.25 34.88 19.39
C LEU A 16 -23.70 33.50 19.88
N ARG A 17 -24.61 33.45 20.85
CA ARG A 17 -25.16 32.18 21.35
C ARG A 17 -26.04 31.46 20.31
N GLY A 18 -26.76 32.21 19.47
CA GLY A 18 -27.51 31.68 18.32
C GLY A 18 -26.59 31.21 17.18
N PHE A 19 -25.48 31.92 16.97
CA PHE A 19 -24.44 31.56 16.00
C PHE A 19 -23.76 30.22 16.34
N PHE A 20 -23.41 29.98 17.61
CA PHE A 20 -22.86 28.69 18.08
C PHE A 20 -23.91 27.56 18.19
N SER A 21 -25.17 27.83 17.86
CA SER A 21 -26.26 26.85 17.89
C SER A 21 -26.98 26.72 16.55
N SER A 22 -26.39 27.27 15.47
CA SER A 22 -27.01 27.33 14.15
C SER A 22 -26.43 26.24 13.25
N ASP A 23 -27.30 25.52 12.57
CA ASP A 23 -26.98 24.37 11.70
C ASP A 23 -26.14 24.71 10.45
N ASN A 24 -25.77 25.99 10.25
CA ASN A 24 -25.08 26.50 9.07
C ASN A 24 -23.56 26.75 9.25
N VAL A 25 -22.99 26.42 10.42
CA VAL A 25 -21.53 26.40 10.64
C VAL A 25 -21.23 25.11 11.41
N ASP A 26 -20.74 24.10 10.70
CA ASP A 26 -20.68 22.71 11.16
C ASP A 26 -19.54 22.46 12.16
N PHE A 27 -19.55 23.18 13.29
CA PHE A 27 -18.80 22.81 14.49
C PHE A 27 -19.79 22.29 15.53
N ASP A 28 -20.17 21.02 15.39
CA ASP A 28 -21.04 20.28 16.29
C ASP A 28 -20.86 20.64 17.79
N PRO A 29 -21.93 20.66 18.60
CA PRO A 29 -21.84 20.85 20.05
C PRO A 29 -20.86 19.89 20.73
N PRO A 30 -20.29 20.25 21.90
CA PRO A 30 -19.32 19.40 22.60
C PRO A 30 -19.86 17.98 22.79
N SER A 31 -19.08 17.00 22.30
CA SER A 31 -19.35 15.57 22.44
C SER A 31 -19.14 15.15 23.90
N ILE A 32 -19.76 14.03 24.29
CA ILE A 32 -19.48 13.37 25.58
C ILE A 32 -18.04 12.82 25.60
N SER A 33 -17.43 12.62 24.43
CA SER A 33 -16.04 12.21 24.25
C SER A 33 -15.08 13.39 24.35
N LEU A 34 -14.20 13.37 25.36
CA LEU A 34 -13.08 14.31 25.47
C LEU A 34 -12.19 14.27 24.22
N ARG A 35 -12.00 13.08 23.63
CA ARG A 35 -11.19 12.89 22.43
C ARG A 35 -11.78 13.65 21.25
N ASP A 36 -13.09 13.58 21.06
CA ASP A 36 -13.77 14.27 19.96
C ASP A 36 -13.72 15.79 20.14
N ASN A 37 -13.83 16.26 21.39
CA ASN A 37 -13.73 17.69 21.71
C ASN A 37 -12.33 18.25 21.46
N ILE A 38 -11.27 17.48 21.74
CA ILE A 38 -9.89 17.86 21.40
C ILE A 38 -9.74 18.00 19.89
N MET A 39 -10.26 17.04 19.11
CA MET A 39 -10.20 17.11 17.63
C MET A 39 -10.93 18.34 17.08
N LYS A 40 -12.11 18.65 17.64
CA LYS A 40 -12.88 19.85 17.26
C LYS A 40 -12.13 21.14 17.61
N ALA A 41 -11.52 21.19 18.80
CA ALA A 41 -10.76 22.35 19.24
C ALA A 41 -9.54 22.60 18.34
N ASN A 42 -8.83 21.56 17.94
CA ASN A 42 -7.66 21.68 17.06
C ASN A 42 -8.06 22.06 15.62
N ALA A 43 -9.16 21.52 15.09
CA ALA A 43 -9.69 21.97 13.80
C ALA A 43 -10.16 23.44 13.84
N LYS A 44 -10.80 23.86 14.94
CA LYS A 44 -11.18 25.25 15.15
C LYS A 44 -9.96 26.16 15.28
N TYR A 45 -8.90 25.73 15.94
CA TYR A 45 -7.65 26.49 16.04
C TYR A 45 -7.06 26.77 14.66
N VAL A 46 -7.00 25.76 13.78
CA VAL A 46 -6.55 25.94 12.40
C VAL A 46 -7.46 26.89 11.62
N TYR A 47 -8.79 26.73 11.74
CA TYR A 47 -9.74 27.66 11.13
C TYR A 47 -9.54 29.10 11.61
N ASP A 48 -9.42 29.32 12.92
CA ASP A 48 -9.30 30.64 13.51
C ASP A 48 -7.98 31.34 13.12
N LEU A 49 -6.92 30.57 12.79
CA LEU A 49 -5.67 31.09 12.23
C LEU A 49 -5.82 31.55 10.77
N ALA A 50 -6.68 30.89 9.99
CA ALA A 50 -6.92 31.19 8.58
C ALA A 50 -8.14 32.09 8.31
N ASP A 51 -8.97 32.42 9.32
CA ASP A 51 -10.16 33.29 9.20
C ASP A 51 -9.79 34.79 8.96
N GLY A 52 -8.53 35.09 8.64
CA GLY A 52 -7.94 36.43 8.55
C GLY A 52 -6.77 36.50 7.57
N ALA A 53 -5.92 37.53 7.69
CA ALA A 53 -4.68 37.56 6.92
C ALA A 53 -3.68 36.58 7.55
N THR A 54 -3.40 35.48 6.86
CA THR A 54 -2.44 34.46 7.26
C THR A 54 -1.04 34.99 6.96
N GLY A 55 -0.27 35.31 8.01
CA GLY A 55 1.14 35.70 7.88
C GLY A 55 2.05 34.51 8.17
N ASP A 56 3.36 34.69 7.95
CA ASP A 56 4.37 33.63 8.12
C ASP A 56 4.24 32.86 9.46
N GLU A 57 3.91 33.55 10.56
CA GLU A 57 3.75 32.93 11.88
C GLU A 57 2.48 32.05 11.97
N GLU A 58 1.38 32.49 11.39
CA GLU A 58 0.12 31.74 11.31
C GLU A 58 0.25 30.53 10.39
N GLU A 59 0.88 30.70 9.22
CA GLU A 59 1.15 29.61 8.26
C GLU A 59 1.99 28.49 8.91
N ASP A 60 3.04 28.87 9.63
CA ASP A 60 3.88 27.92 10.36
C ASP A 60 3.10 27.19 11.46
N ALA A 61 2.22 27.90 12.17
CA ALA A 61 1.39 27.32 13.23
C ALA A 61 0.33 26.35 12.67
N ILE A 62 -0.26 26.65 11.52
CA ILE A 62 -1.19 25.75 10.81
C ILE A 62 -0.46 24.48 10.39
N LYS A 63 0.68 24.63 9.70
CA LYS A 63 1.53 23.50 9.29
C LYS A 63 1.91 22.62 10.49
N ASP A 64 2.41 23.23 11.57
CA ASP A 64 2.83 22.50 12.77
C ASP A 64 1.67 21.77 13.44
N ALA A 65 0.48 22.37 13.51
CA ALA A 65 -0.70 21.73 14.07
C ALA A 65 -1.12 20.50 13.25
N MET A 66 -1.09 20.61 11.92
CA MET A 66 -1.46 19.52 11.01
C MET A 66 -0.42 18.40 11.00
N VAL A 67 0.88 18.72 10.92
CA VAL A 67 1.97 17.74 10.91
C VAL A 67 2.07 16.96 12.24
N ARG A 68 1.70 17.58 13.37
CA ARG A 68 1.70 16.92 14.68
C ARG A 68 0.45 16.06 14.95
N SER A 69 -0.57 16.09 14.09
CA SER A 69 -1.77 15.28 14.30
C SER A 69 -1.46 13.79 14.18
N GLU A 70 -1.71 13.02 15.25
CA GLU A 70 -1.52 11.56 15.26
C GLU A 70 -2.76 10.80 14.74
N ASN A 71 -3.81 11.52 14.33
CA ASN A 71 -5.12 10.94 14.06
C ASN A 71 -5.69 11.45 12.74
N SER A 72 -6.02 10.52 11.83
CA SER A 72 -6.62 10.85 10.54
C SER A 72 -7.94 11.58 10.66
N TYR A 73 -8.80 11.27 11.63
CA TYR A 73 -10.07 12.01 11.79
C TYR A 73 -9.86 13.48 12.14
N GLU A 74 -8.82 13.78 12.91
CA GLU A 74 -8.46 15.14 13.28
C GLU A 74 -7.86 15.88 12.09
N LEU A 75 -6.86 15.28 11.44
CA LEU A 75 -6.19 15.90 10.30
C LEU A 75 -7.15 16.12 9.12
N VAL A 76 -8.03 15.18 8.81
CA VAL A 76 -9.07 15.34 7.78
C VAL A 76 -10.05 16.46 8.13
N ARG A 77 -10.35 16.67 9.42
CA ARG A 77 -11.19 17.80 9.86
C ARG A 77 -10.46 19.13 9.70
N MET A 78 -9.16 19.20 9.99
CA MET A 78 -8.36 20.40 9.75
C MET A 78 -8.31 20.76 8.26
N VAL A 79 -8.07 19.77 7.39
CA VAL A 79 -8.10 19.97 5.92
C VAL A 79 -9.47 20.51 5.47
N LYS A 80 -10.57 19.93 5.96
CA LYS A 80 -11.93 20.40 5.63
C LYS A 80 -12.24 21.78 6.20
N ALA A 81 -11.66 22.15 7.33
CA ALA A 81 -11.88 23.46 7.94
C ALA A 81 -11.32 24.59 7.07
N LEU A 82 -10.26 24.32 6.31
CA LEU A 82 -9.68 25.24 5.33
C LEU A 82 -10.29 25.09 3.93
N GLY A 83 -11.50 24.54 3.80
CA GLY A 83 -12.14 24.38 2.48
C GLY A 83 -11.53 23.27 1.61
N GLY A 84 -10.63 22.45 2.15
CA GLY A 84 -9.95 21.37 1.43
C GLY A 84 -8.50 21.70 1.08
N TRP A 85 -7.98 21.02 0.06
CA TRP A 85 -6.70 21.32 -0.57
C TRP A 85 -6.66 22.67 -1.28
N ALA A 86 -7.77 23.10 -1.89
CA ALA A 86 -7.81 24.41 -2.55
C ALA A 86 -7.55 25.56 -1.55
N GLY A 87 -8.25 25.56 -0.42
CA GLY A 87 -7.98 26.57 0.62
C GLY A 87 -6.73 26.28 1.46
N LEU A 88 -6.10 25.11 1.35
CA LEU A 88 -4.74 24.92 1.86
C LEU A 88 -3.71 25.58 0.93
N ASP A 89 -3.89 25.46 -0.38
CA ASP A 89 -3.03 26.07 -1.39
C ASP A 89 -3.15 27.60 -1.41
N ASP A 90 -4.37 28.13 -1.18
CA ASP A 90 -4.60 29.57 -1.05
C ASP A 90 -3.97 30.17 0.23
N GLU A 91 -3.96 29.41 1.34
CA GLU A 91 -3.61 29.93 2.67
C GLU A 91 -2.18 29.58 3.13
N LEU A 92 -1.51 28.62 2.47
CA LEU A 92 -0.19 28.16 2.85
C LEU A 92 0.76 28.14 1.65
N PRO A 93 2.04 28.46 1.85
CA PRO A 93 3.04 28.29 0.81
C PRO A 93 3.22 26.80 0.47
N GLU A 94 3.58 26.52 -0.78
CA GLU A 94 3.66 25.17 -1.36
C GLU A 94 4.61 24.25 -0.56
N GLY A 95 5.66 24.83 0.01
CA GLY A 95 6.61 24.13 0.88
C GLY A 95 6.00 23.56 2.17
N HIS A 96 4.85 24.08 2.63
CA HIS A 96 4.12 23.60 3.80
C HIS A 96 3.14 22.47 3.48
N LEU A 97 2.68 22.39 2.24
CA LEU A 97 1.72 21.38 1.79
C LEU A 97 2.33 19.97 1.73
N ASP A 98 3.61 19.89 1.36
CA ASP A 98 4.38 18.64 1.30
C ASP A 98 4.44 17.89 2.65
N PRO A 99 4.87 18.51 3.77
CA PRO A 99 4.80 17.91 5.10
C PRO A 99 3.38 17.48 5.50
N ILE A 100 2.36 18.28 5.19
CA ILE A 100 0.96 17.99 5.51
C ILE A 100 0.48 16.76 4.73
N ALA A 101 0.77 16.68 3.43
CA ALA A 101 0.46 15.52 2.59
C ALA A 101 1.14 14.24 3.08
N ARG A 102 2.42 14.32 3.51
CA ARG A 102 3.13 13.18 4.12
C ARG A 102 2.46 12.71 5.41
N GLN A 103 2.07 13.65 6.27
CA GLN A 103 1.38 13.31 7.51
C GLN A 103 0.01 12.69 7.23
N LEU A 104 -0.76 13.26 6.29
CA LEU A 104 -2.06 12.74 5.87
C LEU A 104 -1.94 11.32 5.35
N ALA A 105 -0.96 11.06 4.48
CA ALA A 105 -0.65 9.73 4.00
C ALA A 105 -0.40 8.77 5.17
N GLN A 106 0.46 9.17 6.13
CA GLN A 106 0.82 8.36 7.31
C GLN A 106 -0.36 8.04 8.24
N VAL A 107 -1.23 9.01 8.55
CA VAL A 107 -2.35 8.79 9.47
C VAL A 107 -3.49 8.00 8.84
N LEU A 108 -3.73 8.17 7.53
CA LEU A 108 -4.68 7.33 6.77
C LEU A 108 -4.18 5.89 6.73
N ASP A 109 -2.90 5.71 6.45
CA ASP A 109 -2.20 4.45 6.52
C ASP A 109 -2.38 3.75 7.88
N GLN A 110 -2.21 4.47 8.99
CA GLN A 110 -2.43 3.91 10.34
C GLN A 110 -3.90 3.55 10.61
N ARG A 111 -4.86 4.28 10.05
CA ARG A 111 -6.31 4.03 10.22
C ARG A 111 -6.76 2.81 9.40
N ASP A 112 -6.40 2.82 8.13
CA ASP A 112 -7.01 1.95 7.10
C ASP A 112 -6.25 0.64 6.92
N TYR A 113 -4.98 0.59 7.34
CA TYR A 113 -4.22 -0.64 7.24
C TYR A 113 -4.77 -1.73 8.16
N VAL A 114 -5.33 -2.75 7.52
CA VAL A 114 -5.99 -3.90 8.14
C VAL A 114 -5.14 -4.59 9.21
N VAL A 115 -3.82 -4.69 9.02
CA VAL A 115 -2.93 -5.32 10.02
C VAL A 115 -2.88 -4.49 11.30
N TYR A 116 -2.83 -3.17 11.21
CA TYR A 116 -2.88 -2.31 12.40
C TYR A 116 -4.24 -2.39 13.10
N GLN A 117 -5.33 -2.57 12.37
CA GLN A 117 -6.64 -2.84 12.97
C GLN A 117 -6.63 -4.15 13.78
N LEU A 118 -5.99 -5.21 13.28
CA LEU A 118 -5.83 -6.48 14.01
C LEU A 118 -4.93 -6.32 15.23
N ILE A 119 -3.78 -5.63 15.09
CA ILE A 119 -2.87 -5.33 16.20
C ILE A 119 -3.62 -4.60 17.32
N ARG A 120 -4.37 -3.55 17.00
CA ARG A 120 -5.18 -2.79 17.98
C ARG A 120 -6.25 -3.65 18.65
N ARG A 121 -6.86 -4.59 17.91
CA ARG A 121 -7.87 -5.51 18.44
C ARG A 121 -7.28 -6.49 19.47
N TYR A 122 -6.12 -7.08 19.17
CA TYR A 122 -5.59 -8.20 19.96
C TYR A 122 -4.52 -7.80 20.98
N LEU A 123 -3.81 -6.69 20.77
CA LEU A 123 -2.64 -6.27 21.56
C LEU A 123 -2.93 -4.97 22.34
N ILE A 124 -4.03 -4.98 23.10
CA ILE A 124 -4.67 -3.84 23.81
C ILE A 124 -3.70 -2.99 24.68
N LEU A 125 -2.53 -3.53 25.07
CA LEU A 125 -1.49 -2.83 25.83
C LEU A 125 -0.18 -2.91 25.05
N LEU A 126 0.12 -1.87 24.28
CA LEU A 126 1.35 -1.74 23.50
C LEU A 126 2.53 -1.56 24.46
N ASN A 127 3.41 -2.57 24.54
CA ASN A 127 4.80 -2.27 24.87
C ASN A 127 5.45 -1.70 23.62
N TYR A 128 5.47 -0.37 23.50
CA TYR A 128 5.99 0.36 22.33
C TYR A 128 7.50 0.16 22.10
N GLU A 129 8.22 -0.49 23.01
CA GLU A 129 9.64 -0.81 22.84
C GLU A 129 9.89 -1.82 21.69
N THR A 130 8.90 -2.66 21.36
CA THR A 130 9.00 -3.64 20.27
C THR A 130 7.80 -3.47 19.35
N SER A 131 7.96 -2.73 18.25
CA SER A 131 6.89 -2.50 17.26
C SER A 131 6.12 -3.79 16.94
N PRO A 132 4.84 -3.90 17.35
CA PRO A 132 4.09 -5.16 17.25
C PRO A 132 3.83 -5.54 15.79
N ASN A 133 3.69 -6.84 15.56
CA ASN A 133 3.42 -7.40 14.24
C ASN A 133 2.26 -8.41 14.25
N LEU A 134 1.90 -8.87 13.06
CA LEU A 134 0.83 -9.83 12.83
C LEU A 134 1.13 -11.18 13.49
N GLY A 135 2.40 -11.58 13.55
CA GLY A 135 2.85 -12.75 14.30
C GLY A 135 2.50 -12.65 15.79
N ASP A 136 2.71 -11.50 16.42
CA ASP A 136 2.35 -11.27 17.83
C ASP A 136 0.84 -11.43 18.08
N CYS A 137 0.01 -11.02 17.10
CA CYS A 137 -1.43 -11.23 17.15
C CYS A 137 -1.79 -12.72 17.16
N PHE A 138 -1.14 -13.51 16.30
CA PHE A 138 -1.31 -14.96 16.26
C PHE A 138 -0.84 -15.62 17.58
N VAL A 139 0.31 -15.22 18.13
CA VAL A 139 0.77 -15.71 19.44
C VAL A 139 -0.26 -15.39 20.53
N LYS A 140 -0.78 -14.16 20.54
CA LYS A 140 -1.76 -13.74 21.53
C LYS A 140 -3.07 -14.52 21.45
N LEU A 141 -3.55 -14.81 20.23
CA LEU A 141 -4.77 -15.58 20.01
C LEU A 141 -4.65 -17.02 20.50
N LEU A 142 -3.49 -17.67 20.37
CA LEU A 142 -3.28 -19.01 20.95
C LEU A 142 -3.37 -19.01 22.48
N GLN A 143 -3.04 -17.89 23.12
CA GLN A 143 -3.10 -17.74 24.58
C GLN A 143 -4.52 -17.45 25.09
N TRP A 144 -5.48 -17.14 24.20
CA TRP A 144 -6.85 -16.90 24.62
C TRP A 144 -7.53 -18.19 25.07
N PRO A 145 -8.56 -18.14 25.94
CA PRO A 145 -9.33 -19.32 26.28
C PRO A 145 -9.98 -19.96 25.04
N VAL A 146 -9.93 -21.29 24.94
CA VAL A 146 -10.37 -22.08 23.75
C VAL A 146 -11.78 -21.69 23.27
N GLN A 147 -12.70 -21.41 24.19
CA GLN A 147 -14.07 -21.00 23.89
C GLN A 147 -14.20 -19.69 23.08
N PHE A 148 -13.18 -18.83 23.09
CA PHE A 148 -13.14 -17.59 22.32
C PHE A 148 -12.28 -17.70 21.06
N GLN A 149 -11.37 -18.68 21.00
CA GLN A 149 -10.44 -18.84 19.87
C GLN A 149 -11.16 -19.12 18.56
N GLN A 150 -12.16 -20.01 18.57
CA GLN A 150 -12.85 -20.46 17.35
C GLN A 150 -13.46 -19.29 16.56
N ALA A 151 -14.21 -18.42 17.23
CA ALA A 151 -14.85 -17.28 16.58
C ALA A 151 -13.83 -16.27 16.01
N GLU A 152 -12.71 -16.07 16.71
CA GLU A 152 -11.65 -15.16 16.24
C GLU A 152 -10.87 -15.74 15.06
N PHE A 153 -10.62 -17.06 15.03
CA PHE A 153 -10.00 -17.72 13.88
C PHE A 153 -10.91 -17.66 12.65
N ASP A 154 -12.20 -17.93 12.81
CA ASP A 154 -13.16 -17.81 11.70
C ASP A 154 -13.27 -16.37 11.19
N LEU A 155 -13.24 -15.37 12.09
CA LEU A 155 -13.20 -13.96 11.73
C LEU A 155 -11.94 -13.62 10.91
N LEU A 156 -10.75 -14.03 11.37
CA LEU A 156 -9.50 -13.80 10.66
C LEU A 156 -9.51 -14.42 9.26
N LEU A 157 -9.95 -15.68 9.15
CA LEU A 157 -10.02 -16.40 7.89
C LEU A 157 -11.05 -15.78 6.93
N SER A 158 -12.18 -15.27 7.45
CA SER A 158 -13.17 -14.55 6.64
C SER A 158 -12.62 -13.25 6.04
N ARG A 159 -11.65 -12.62 6.72
CA ARG A 159 -11.00 -11.37 6.28
C ARG A 159 -9.70 -11.62 5.50
N LYS A 160 -9.38 -12.88 5.17
CA LYS A 160 -8.15 -13.26 4.44
C LYS A 160 -7.91 -12.40 3.19
N GLY A 161 -8.93 -12.20 2.36
CA GLY A 161 -8.81 -11.42 1.12
C GLY A 161 -8.43 -9.96 1.38
N GLU A 162 -9.09 -9.31 2.34
CA GLU A 162 -8.78 -7.93 2.75
C GLU A 162 -7.37 -7.82 3.33
N LEU A 163 -6.99 -8.78 4.18
CA LEU A 163 -5.67 -8.83 4.82
C LEU A 163 -4.56 -8.90 3.78
N LEU A 164 -4.64 -9.85 2.84
CA LEU A 164 -3.63 -10.04 1.81
C LEU A 164 -3.61 -8.88 0.79
N LYS A 165 -4.78 -8.30 0.46
CA LYS A 165 -4.85 -7.08 -0.36
C LYS A 165 -4.16 -5.91 0.35
N GLY A 166 -4.43 -5.70 1.63
CA GLY A 166 -3.77 -4.65 2.43
C GLY A 166 -2.25 -4.81 2.46
N ILE A 167 -1.74 -6.02 2.70
CA ILE A 167 -0.29 -6.30 2.69
C ILE A 167 0.30 -6.06 1.30
N THR A 168 -0.40 -6.49 0.23
CA THR A 168 0.02 -6.25 -1.16
C THR A 168 0.19 -4.75 -1.41
N SER A 169 -0.85 -3.98 -1.08
CA SER A 169 -0.87 -2.52 -1.16
C SER A 169 0.31 -1.88 -0.44
N ALA A 170 0.43 -2.13 0.86
CA ALA A 170 1.48 -1.53 1.69
C ALA A 170 2.89 -1.83 1.17
N THR A 171 3.10 -3.07 0.70
CA THR A 171 4.40 -3.52 0.22
C THR A 171 4.74 -2.92 -1.16
N MET A 172 3.79 -2.90 -2.10
CA MET A 172 3.97 -2.29 -3.42
C MET A 172 4.18 -0.77 -3.35
N ARG A 173 3.77 -0.15 -2.24
CA ARG A 173 4.00 1.27 -1.91
C ARG A 173 5.27 1.56 -1.11
N ASN A 174 6.08 0.53 -0.86
CA ASN A 174 7.33 0.65 -0.12
C ASN A 174 7.14 1.29 1.26
N ARG A 175 6.14 0.83 2.04
CA ARG A 175 5.84 1.31 3.40
C ARG A 175 6.50 0.43 4.47
N PRO A 176 7.71 0.77 4.98
CA PRO A 176 8.51 -0.19 5.73
C PRO A 176 7.89 -0.54 7.09
N LEU A 177 7.23 0.42 7.74
CA LEU A 177 6.55 0.22 9.02
C LEU A 177 5.38 -0.76 8.90
N MET A 178 4.61 -0.68 7.80
CA MET A 178 3.51 -1.59 7.52
C MET A 178 3.96 -2.98 7.12
N MET A 179 5.03 -3.06 6.33
CA MET A 179 5.67 -4.32 5.96
C MET A 179 6.20 -5.03 7.20
N SER A 180 6.82 -4.28 8.12
CA SER A 180 7.25 -4.80 9.42
C SER A 180 6.07 -5.30 10.25
N ALA A 181 4.97 -4.54 10.29
CA ALA A 181 3.75 -4.95 10.99
C ALA A 181 3.11 -6.22 10.40
N ALA A 182 3.23 -6.49 9.10
CA ALA A 182 2.72 -7.71 8.46
C ALA A 182 3.55 -8.98 8.74
N ARG A 183 4.74 -8.83 9.33
CA ARG A 183 5.69 -9.94 9.51
C ARG A 183 5.13 -11.04 10.40
N ILE A 184 5.37 -12.29 10.00
CA ILE A 184 5.09 -13.47 10.81
C ILE A 184 6.37 -14.32 10.87
N MET A 185 6.87 -14.59 12.07
CA MET A 185 8.09 -15.36 12.23
C MET A 185 7.88 -16.86 11.97
N PRO A 186 8.84 -17.59 11.35
CA PRO A 186 8.67 -19.00 11.00
C PRO A 186 8.44 -19.94 12.20
N ASP A 187 8.96 -19.58 13.37
CA ASP A 187 8.75 -20.29 14.63
C ASP A 187 7.28 -20.25 15.09
N ILE A 188 6.59 -19.14 14.87
CA ILE A 188 5.15 -18.99 15.14
C ILE A 188 4.35 -19.96 14.26
N ILE A 189 4.68 -20.04 12.97
CA ILE A 189 4.02 -20.96 12.02
C ILE A 189 4.23 -22.41 12.46
N THR A 190 5.48 -22.76 12.81
CA THR A 190 5.84 -24.10 13.28
C THR A 190 5.13 -24.43 14.60
N HIS A 191 5.02 -23.47 15.52
CA HIS A 191 4.31 -23.63 16.78
C HIS A 191 2.83 -23.92 16.55
N TYR A 192 2.15 -23.14 15.72
CA TYR A 192 0.74 -23.36 15.38
C TYR A 192 0.48 -24.76 14.81
N HIS A 193 1.37 -25.24 13.93
CA HIS A 193 1.25 -26.58 13.35
C HIS A 193 1.48 -27.71 14.38
N ALA A 194 2.29 -27.46 15.42
CA ALA A 194 2.69 -28.47 16.40
C ALA A 194 1.84 -28.50 17.68
N VAL A 195 1.01 -27.48 17.94
CA VAL A 195 0.19 -27.38 19.17
C VAL A 195 -0.85 -28.51 19.25
N SER A 196 -0.99 -29.10 20.45
CA SER A 196 -1.98 -30.13 20.76
C SER A 196 -2.77 -29.77 22.03
N PRO A 197 -4.12 -29.80 22.01
CA PRO A 197 -4.97 -30.13 20.86
C PRO A 197 -4.84 -29.10 19.73
N ALA A 198 -5.00 -29.55 18.48
CA ALA A 198 -4.86 -28.68 17.32
C ALA A 198 -5.86 -27.52 17.37
N PRO A 199 -5.42 -26.28 17.08
CA PRO A 199 -6.33 -25.14 16.97
C PRO A 199 -7.42 -25.38 15.92
N HIS A 200 -8.60 -24.77 16.13
CA HIS A 200 -9.66 -24.76 15.13
C HIS A 200 -9.14 -24.19 13.81
N ARG A 201 -9.31 -24.93 12.71
CA ARG A 201 -8.89 -24.53 11.35
C ARG A 201 -7.39 -24.21 11.22
N VAL A 202 -6.56 -24.94 11.96
CA VAL A 202 -5.10 -24.77 11.96
C VAL A 202 -4.48 -24.79 10.57
N THR A 203 -4.97 -25.64 9.67
CA THR A 203 -4.45 -25.78 8.30
C THR A 203 -4.63 -24.48 7.50
N GLU A 204 -5.82 -23.87 7.56
CA GLU A 204 -6.09 -22.62 6.85
C GLU A 204 -5.37 -21.43 7.49
N LEU A 205 -5.22 -21.43 8.82
CA LEU A 205 -4.46 -20.39 9.54
C LEU A 205 -2.98 -20.45 9.17
N VAL A 206 -2.37 -21.64 9.18
CA VAL A 206 -0.96 -21.85 8.77
C VAL A 206 -0.76 -21.44 7.31
N ALA A 207 -1.68 -21.81 6.41
CA ALA A 207 -1.64 -21.38 5.01
C ALA A 207 -1.70 -19.84 4.89
N LEU A 208 -2.61 -19.18 5.62
CA LEU A 208 -2.69 -17.71 5.67
C LEU A 208 -1.37 -17.07 6.14
N MET A 209 -0.71 -17.64 7.15
CA MET A 209 0.58 -17.10 7.63
C MET A 209 1.67 -17.19 6.56
N PHE A 210 1.75 -18.32 5.84
CA PHE A 210 2.66 -18.43 4.70
C PHE A 210 2.30 -17.46 3.58
N GLU A 211 1.03 -17.33 3.22
CA GLU A 211 0.58 -16.39 2.20
C GLU A 211 0.93 -14.94 2.55
N ALA A 212 0.78 -14.53 3.81
CA ALA A 212 1.17 -13.19 4.26
C ALA A 212 2.69 -12.95 4.07
N ASN A 213 3.53 -13.92 4.46
CA ASN A 213 4.97 -13.83 4.28
C ASN A 213 5.39 -13.84 2.80
N TYR A 214 4.80 -14.70 1.98
CA TYR A 214 5.05 -14.74 0.53
C TYR A 214 4.58 -13.46 -0.16
N THR A 215 3.45 -12.90 0.25
CA THR A 215 2.93 -11.64 -0.28
C THR A 215 3.95 -10.53 -0.06
N THR A 216 4.44 -10.36 1.18
CA THR A 216 5.45 -9.35 1.49
C THR A 216 6.74 -9.59 0.69
N ARG A 217 7.24 -10.84 0.61
CA ARG A 217 8.49 -11.15 -0.10
C ARG A 217 8.39 -10.89 -1.61
N ILE A 218 7.32 -11.39 -2.26
CA ILE A 218 7.09 -11.22 -3.69
C ILE A 218 6.86 -9.74 -4.02
N CYS A 219 5.96 -9.06 -3.31
CA CYS A 219 5.66 -7.65 -3.59
C CYS A 219 6.86 -6.74 -3.30
N SER A 220 7.70 -7.01 -2.29
CA SER A 220 8.90 -6.21 -2.03
C SER A 220 9.90 -6.28 -3.17
N ALA A 221 10.08 -7.49 -3.72
CA ALA A 221 10.95 -7.71 -4.86
C ALA A 221 10.34 -7.11 -6.14
N LEU A 222 9.04 -7.31 -6.35
CA LEU A 222 8.31 -6.78 -7.51
C LEU A 222 8.29 -5.26 -7.54
N ALA A 223 8.11 -4.59 -6.39
CA ALA A 223 8.13 -3.13 -6.29
C ALA A 223 9.44 -2.52 -6.82
N ARG A 224 10.55 -3.26 -6.62
CA ARG A 224 11.90 -2.90 -7.07
C ARG A 224 12.29 -3.53 -8.41
N LEU A 225 11.38 -4.26 -9.05
CA LEU A 225 11.63 -5.07 -10.24
C LEU A 225 12.83 -6.03 -10.10
N ASP A 226 13.03 -6.55 -8.89
CA ASP A 226 14.06 -7.53 -8.58
C ASP A 226 13.57 -8.96 -8.85
N TYR A 227 13.56 -9.32 -10.14
CA TYR A 227 13.12 -10.64 -10.58
C TYR A 227 14.00 -11.79 -10.06
N ARG A 228 15.25 -11.51 -9.66
CA ARG A 228 16.13 -12.52 -9.07
C ARG A 228 15.53 -13.06 -7.77
N THR A 229 15.17 -12.16 -6.86
CA THR A 229 14.55 -12.55 -5.59
C THR A 229 13.21 -13.26 -5.81
N ILE A 230 12.46 -12.91 -6.87
CA ILE A 230 11.19 -13.58 -7.19
C ILE A 230 11.43 -14.99 -7.74
N TYR A 231 12.49 -15.22 -8.53
CA TYR A 231 12.89 -16.58 -8.94
C TYR A 231 13.24 -17.47 -7.74
N ASP A 232 13.90 -16.93 -6.71
CA ASP A 232 14.17 -17.68 -5.48
C ASP A 232 12.88 -18.10 -4.76
N VAL A 233 11.79 -17.34 -4.91
CA VAL A 233 10.46 -17.72 -4.39
C VAL A 233 9.81 -18.82 -5.24
N ILE A 234 10.01 -18.81 -6.57
CA ILE A 234 9.57 -19.91 -7.45
C ILE A 234 10.24 -21.23 -7.02
N ALA A 235 11.49 -21.20 -6.54
CA ALA A 235 12.14 -22.40 -6.01
C ALA A 235 11.38 -23.02 -4.82
N ASP A 236 10.72 -22.21 -3.99
CA ASP A 236 9.88 -22.70 -2.89
C ASP A 236 8.60 -23.41 -3.37
N LEU A 237 8.16 -23.18 -4.63
CA LEU A 237 7.10 -23.99 -5.25
C LEU A 237 7.57 -25.42 -5.55
N VAL A 238 8.86 -25.59 -5.84
CA VAL A 238 9.44 -26.87 -6.23
C VAL A 238 9.83 -27.67 -5.00
N ASP A 239 10.55 -27.04 -4.07
CA ASP A 239 11.15 -27.70 -2.91
C ASP A 239 11.21 -26.72 -1.72
N PRO A 240 10.13 -26.58 -0.95
CA PRO A 240 10.09 -25.68 0.21
C PRO A 240 11.09 -26.17 1.26
N SER A 241 12.14 -25.38 1.48
CA SER A 241 13.32 -25.74 2.29
C SER A 241 13.12 -25.71 3.81
N LEU A 242 11.91 -25.39 4.26
CA LEU A 242 11.73 -24.83 5.60
C LEU A 242 11.72 -25.91 6.69
N ASN A 243 11.28 -27.15 6.44
CA ASN A 243 11.23 -28.20 7.46
C ASN A 243 11.28 -29.64 6.94
N ASN A 244 11.65 -30.60 7.81
CA ASN A 244 11.55 -32.04 7.55
C ASN A 244 10.10 -32.58 7.63
N ASP A 245 9.10 -31.71 7.86
CA ASP A 245 7.68 -32.07 7.96
C ASP A 245 6.99 -31.99 6.58
N PRO A 246 6.60 -33.13 5.99
CA PRO A 246 5.97 -33.19 4.67
C PRO A 246 4.63 -32.43 4.56
N ASN A 247 3.86 -32.37 5.65
CA ASN A 247 2.54 -31.73 5.64
C ASN A 247 2.69 -30.21 5.64
N LEU A 248 3.60 -29.70 6.47
CA LEU A 248 3.90 -28.27 6.53
C LEU A 248 4.51 -27.77 5.21
N ASN A 249 5.42 -28.55 4.61
CA ASN A 249 5.98 -28.27 3.29
C ASN A 249 4.89 -28.20 2.20
N ASN A 250 3.89 -29.08 2.25
CA ASN A 250 2.78 -29.03 1.31
C ASN A 250 1.94 -27.75 1.46
N LEU A 251 1.64 -27.33 2.69
CA LEU A 251 0.89 -26.10 2.97
C LEU A 251 1.66 -24.86 2.50
N GLN A 252 2.96 -24.81 2.77
CA GLN A 252 3.82 -23.71 2.33
C GLN A 252 3.82 -23.59 0.80
N ARG A 253 3.93 -24.71 0.09
CA ARG A 253 3.94 -24.71 -1.37
C ARG A 253 2.60 -24.26 -1.95
N ILE A 254 1.48 -24.74 -1.41
CA ILE A 254 0.13 -24.32 -1.84
C ILE A 254 -0.04 -22.82 -1.59
N ALA A 255 0.35 -22.32 -0.41
CA ALA A 255 0.34 -20.90 -0.08
C ALA A 255 1.19 -20.06 -1.05
N CYS A 256 2.39 -20.52 -1.41
CA CYS A 256 3.25 -19.87 -2.40
C CYS A 256 2.54 -19.77 -3.77
N ARG A 257 1.96 -20.89 -4.24
CA ARG A 257 1.23 -20.96 -5.51
C ARG A 257 0.05 -20.00 -5.52
N ASP A 258 -0.79 -20.06 -4.49
CA ASP A 258 -1.99 -19.24 -4.40
C ASP A 258 -1.64 -17.75 -4.29
N THR A 259 -0.51 -17.42 -3.67
CA THR A 259 0.03 -16.05 -3.66
C THR A 259 0.43 -15.58 -5.06
N PHE A 260 1.16 -16.39 -5.84
CA PHE A 260 1.51 -16.05 -7.22
C PHE A 260 0.25 -15.85 -8.09
N GLN A 261 -0.74 -16.73 -7.97
CA GLN A 261 -2.00 -16.59 -8.72
C GLN A 261 -2.77 -15.33 -8.34
N ARG A 262 -2.85 -15.04 -7.04
CA ARG A 262 -3.53 -13.83 -6.55
C ARG A 262 -2.86 -12.55 -7.04
N LEU A 263 -1.53 -12.54 -7.19
CA LEU A 263 -0.74 -11.38 -7.61
C LEU A 263 -0.61 -11.22 -9.14
N THR A 264 -1.41 -11.94 -9.93
CA THR A 264 -1.31 -11.91 -11.40
C THR A 264 -1.44 -10.50 -11.99
N LEU A 265 -2.30 -9.65 -11.42
CA LEU A 265 -2.50 -8.28 -11.90
C LEU A 265 -1.30 -7.38 -11.57
N GLU A 266 -0.67 -7.56 -10.42
CA GLU A 266 0.55 -6.86 -10.02
C GLU A 266 1.72 -7.24 -10.94
N PHE A 267 1.87 -8.53 -11.28
CA PHE A 267 2.85 -8.97 -12.27
C PHE A 267 2.57 -8.39 -13.66
N ALA A 268 1.31 -8.35 -14.09
CA ALA A 268 0.93 -7.76 -15.37
C ALA A 268 1.25 -6.26 -15.42
N ALA A 269 1.01 -5.52 -14.32
CA ALA A 269 1.38 -4.11 -14.22
C ALA A 269 2.89 -3.89 -14.36
N ALA A 270 3.70 -4.70 -13.65
CA ALA A 270 5.15 -4.64 -13.73
C ALA A 270 5.68 -5.02 -15.12
N GLU A 271 5.10 -6.05 -15.75
CA GLU A 271 5.45 -6.46 -17.10
C GLU A 271 5.17 -5.36 -18.11
N LYS A 272 4.01 -4.71 -18.03
CA LYS A 272 3.64 -3.60 -18.93
C LYS A 272 4.50 -2.36 -18.73
N ALA A 273 4.86 -2.05 -17.48
CA ALA A 273 5.81 -0.96 -17.21
C ALA A 273 7.16 -1.22 -17.90
N VAL A 274 7.69 -2.44 -17.79
CA VAL A 274 8.97 -2.81 -18.43
C VAL A 274 8.83 -2.91 -19.96
N GLU A 275 7.70 -3.40 -20.48
CA GLU A 275 7.44 -3.48 -21.92
C GLU A 275 7.42 -2.09 -22.57
N ALA A 276 6.81 -1.13 -21.90
CA ALA A 276 6.67 0.22 -22.42
C ALA A 276 8.00 0.97 -22.44
N VAL A 277 8.76 0.94 -21.35
CA VAL A 277 9.91 1.86 -21.19
C VAL A 277 11.24 1.20 -20.82
N GLY A 278 11.24 -0.09 -20.47
CA GLY A 278 12.47 -0.82 -20.16
C GLY A 278 13.39 -1.07 -21.36
N SER A 279 14.65 -1.38 -21.09
CA SER A 279 15.61 -1.80 -22.13
C SER A 279 15.23 -3.15 -22.76
N ASN A 280 15.82 -3.49 -23.92
CA ASN A 280 15.57 -4.78 -24.57
C ASN A 280 15.99 -5.97 -23.69
N GLU A 281 17.06 -5.81 -22.90
CA GLU A 281 17.51 -6.78 -21.91
C GLU A 281 16.46 -6.94 -20.81
N ALA A 282 15.94 -5.85 -20.26
CA ALA A 282 14.88 -5.86 -19.24
C ALA A 282 13.61 -6.56 -19.76
N LYS A 283 13.15 -6.22 -20.97
CA LYS A 283 12.00 -6.89 -21.63
C LYS A 283 12.23 -8.40 -21.77
N THR A 284 13.45 -8.80 -22.15
CA THR A 284 13.82 -10.21 -22.28
C THR A 284 13.80 -10.92 -20.93
N ILE A 285 14.29 -10.29 -19.86
CA ILE A 285 14.30 -10.84 -18.50
C ILE A 285 12.87 -11.08 -18.02
N VAL A 286 11.98 -10.08 -18.14
CA VAL A 286 10.59 -10.17 -17.71
C VAL A 286 9.83 -11.23 -18.51
N SER A 287 9.96 -11.24 -19.84
CA SER A 287 9.30 -12.24 -20.68
C SER A 287 9.70 -13.68 -20.32
N ARG A 288 10.99 -13.91 -20.01
CA ARG A 288 11.48 -15.20 -19.51
C ARG A 288 10.92 -15.55 -18.14
N PHE A 289 10.83 -14.56 -17.25
CA PHE A 289 10.23 -14.74 -15.94
C PHE A 289 8.76 -15.13 -16.04
N THR A 290 7.93 -14.36 -16.76
CA THR A 290 6.50 -14.66 -16.93
C THR A 290 6.29 -16.07 -17.50
N ARG A 291 7.13 -16.48 -18.46
CA ARG A 291 7.09 -17.86 -18.99
C ARG A 291 7.45 -18.91 -17.94
N THR A 292 8.51 -18.68 -17.17
CA THR A 292 8.96 -19.61 -16.12
C THR A 292 7.92 -19.73 -15.01
N LEU A 293 7.35 -18.62 -14.57
CA LEU A 293 6.28 -18.58 -13.58
C LEU A 293 5.06 -19.37 -14.08
N LYS A 294 4.63 -19.14 -15.32
CA LYS A 294 3.52 -19.89 -15.92
C LYS A 294 3.81 -21.40 -15.93
N MET A 295 4.99 -21.80 -16.40
CA MET A 295 5.40 -23.21 -16.40
C MET A 295 5.43 -23.80 -14.98
N ALA A 296 5.90 -23.05 -13.98
CA ALA A 296 5.88 -23.51 -12.59
C ALA A 296 4.44 -23.71 -12.08
N LEU A 297 3.55 -22.75 -12.32
CA LEU A 297 2.14 -22.85 -11.89
C LEU A 297 1.39 -24.00 -12.57
N ASP A 298 1.69 -24.28 -13.84
CA ASP A 298 1.09 -25.37 -14.61
C ASP A 298 1.58 -26.75 -14.12
N ASN A 299 2.85 -26.87 -13.74
CA ASN A 299 3.46 -28.15 -13.31
C ASN A 299 3.29 -28.46 -11.81
N PHE A 300 2.98 -27.45 -10.98
CA PHE A 300 2.78 -27.62 -9.53
C PHE A 300 1.37 -27.19 -9.09
N PRO A 301 0.30 -27.91 -9.50
CA PRO A 301 -1.06 -27.64 -9.05
C PRO A 301 -1.24 -27.96 -7.56
N ALA A 302 -2.19 -27.27 -6.91
CA ALA A 302 -2.50 -27.43 -5.49
C ALA A 302 -2.95 -28.85 -5.07
N THR A 303 -3.33 -29.69 -6.05
CA THR A 303 -3.86 -31.05 -5.83
C THR A 303 -2.78 -32.13 -5.73
N LEU A 304 -1.57 -31.88 -6.22
CA LEU A 304 -0.46 -32.82 -6.05
C LEU A 304 0.15 -32.60 -4.67
N PRO A 305 0.72 -33.59 -3.97
CA PRO A 305 1.46 -33.38 -2.73
C PRO A 305 2.86 -32.79 -2.99
N ALA A 306 3.50 -32.20 -1.97
CA ALA A 306 4.88 -31.70 -2.08
C ALA A 306 5.80 -32.85 -2.53
N PRO A 307 6.52 -32.70 -3.65
CA PRO A 307 7.44 -33.74 -4.06
C PRO A 307 8.54 -33.88 -3.01
N ARG A 308 8.58 -35.02 -2.30
CA ARG A 308 9.83 -35.41 -1.65
C ARG A 308 10.80 -35.73 -2.78
N VAL A 309 12.01 -35.19 -2.78
CA VAL A 309 13.04 -35.50 -3.79
C VAL A 309 13.17 -37.02 -4.05
N LEU A 310 12.93 -37.87 -3.03
CA LEU A 310 12.89 -39.33 -3.14
C LEU A 310 11.56 -39.94 -3.64
N GLY A 311 10.42 -39.26 -3.44
CA GLY A 311 9.11 -39.67 -3.97
C GLY A 311 8.88 -39.29 -5.44
N LEU A 312 9.56 -38.24 -5.91
CA LEU A 312 9.70 -37.95 -7.35
C LEU A 312 10.40 -39.10 -8.05
N ILE A 313 11.48 -39.64 -7.51
CA ILE A 313 12.19 -40.77 -8.14
C ILE A 313 11.29 -42.01 -8.29
N ALA A 314 10.37 -42.25 -7.34
CA ALA A 314 9.48 -43.42 -7.36
C ALA A 314 8.20 -43.25 -8.20
N SER A 315 7.69 -42.04 -8.37
CA SER A 315 6.47 -41.75 -9.15
C SER A 315 6.74 -41.17 -10.54
N ALA A 316 7.95 -40.67 -10.79
CA ALA A 316 8.32 -39.92 -11.98
C ALA A 316 9.19 -40.72 -12.96
N ILE A 317 9.02 -42.03 -13.05
CA ILE A 317 9.85 -42.86 -13.94
C ILE A 317 9.63 -42.59 -15.45
N ASN A 318 8.66 -41.78 -15.92
CA ASN A 318 8.54 -41.58 -17.38
C ASN A 318 8.20 -40.18 -17.96
N SER A 319 7.87 -39.12 -17.21
CA SER A 319 7.66 -37.80 -17.87
C SER A 319 7.83 -36.55 -16.98
N VAL A 320 7.44 -36.63 -15.71
CA VAL A 320 7.47 -35.47 -14.80
C VAL A 320 8.88 -35.21 -14.23
N ALA A 321 9.73 -36.24 -14.13
CA ALA A 321 11.09 -36.11 -13.59
C ALA A 321 11.95 -35.20 -14.47
N ASP A 322 11.91 -35.40 -15.78
CA ASP A 322 12.67 -34.59 -16.73
C ASP A 322 12.19 -33.15 -16.71
N THR A 323 10.87 -32.90 -16.66
CA THR A 323 10.33 -31.53 -16.57
C THR A 323 10.68 -30.85 -15.24
N VAL A 324 10.66 -31.56 -14.11
CA VAL A 324 10.99 -31.00 -12.79
C VAL A 324 12.50 -30.80 -12.63
N ILE A 325 13.32 -31.73 -13.13
CA ILE A 325 14.78 -31.58 -13.19
C ILE A 325 15.12 -30.44 -14.15
N ASP A 326 14.48 -30.31 -15.30
CA ASP A 326 14.69 -29.21 -16.25
C ASP A 326 14.21 -27.88 -15.68
N LEU A 327 13.09 -27.81 -14.96
CA LEU A 327 12.65 -26.57 -14.31
C LEU A 327 13.59 -26.20 -13.16
N ARG A 328 13.94 -27.17 -12.30
CA ARG A 328 14.88 -26.95 -11.21
C ARG A 328 16.26 -26.61 -11.73
N THR A 329 16.71 -27.23 -12.82
CA THR A 329 17.98 -26.96 -13.50
C THR A 329 17.91 -25.62 -14.23
N ALA A 330 16.80 -25.23 -14.83
CA ALA A 330 16.61 -23.90 -15.41
C ALA A 330 16.62 -22.81 -14.32
N ILE A 331 15.97 -23.05 -13.18
CA ILE A 331 15.94 -22.16 -12.01
C ILE A 331 17.31 -22.10 -11.32
N LEU A 332 18.01 -23.23 -11.15
CA LEU A 332 19.32 -23.31 -10.50
C LEU A 332 20.49 -22.94 -11.42
N ASN A 333 20.34 -23.06 -12.75
CA ASN A 333 21.33 -22.60 -13.75
C ASN A 333 21.01 -21.19 -14.28
N LEU A 334 19.99 -20.52 -13.75
CA LEU A 334 19.71 -19.11 -13.99
C LEU A 334 20.73 -18.11 -13.34
N PRO A 335 21.63 -18.45 -12.40
CA PRO A 335 22.56 -17.47 -11.84
C PRO A 335 23.88 -17.44 -12.62
N ASP A 336 24.00 -16.42 -13.47
CA ASP A 336 25.12 -15.46 -13.45
C ASP A 336 25.08 -14.52 -14.67
N LEU A 337 24.47 -14.94 -15.78
CA LEU A 337 24.51 -14.16 -17.02
C LEU A 337 23.32 -13.20 -17.23
N ILE A 338 22.19 -13.36 -16.52
CA ILE A 338 20.92 -12.67 -16.84
C ILE A 338 20.13 -12.13 -15.63
N ALA A 339 20.48 -12.50 -14.40
CA ALA A 339 19.82 -12.01 -13.18
C ALA A 339 20.32 -10.60 -12.79
N GLY A 340 20.09 -9.62 -13.67
CA GLY A 340 20.30 -8.22 -13.37
C GLY A 340 19.11 -7.66 -12.60
N LEU A 341 19.37 -6.85 -11.57
CA LEU A 341 18.36 -5.95 -11.02
C LEU A 341 17.91 -5.03 -12.17
N ILE A 342 16.62 -5.07 -12.55
CA ILE A 342 16.06 -4.02 -13.39
C ILE A 342 15.99 -2.79 -12.49
N THR A 343 16.99 -1.93 -12.58
CA THR A 343 16.97 -0.71 -11.79
C THR A 343 15.91 0.19 -12.40
N LEU A 344 15.06 0.77 -11.56
CA LEU A 344 14.06 1.73 -12.01
C LEU A 344 14.66 2.96 -12.73
N PRO A 345 15.92 3.39 -12.50
CA PRO A 345 16.59 4.39 -13.34
C PRO A 345 16.78 3.95 -14.80
N ASN A 346 16.83 2.66 -15.11
CA ASN A 346 16.94 2.16 -16.49
C ASN A 346 15.59 2.09 -17.22
N LEU A 347 14.49 2.49 -16.56
CA LEU A 347 13.17 2.56 -17.19
C LEU A 347 12.98 3.84 -18.00
N LEU A 348 13.71 4.92 -17.70
CA LEU A 348 13.58 6.21 -18.39
C LEU A 348 15.01 6.65 -18.78
N ASP A 349 15.19 7.22 -19.98
CA ASP A 349 16.49 7.44 -20.64
C ASP A 349 16.70 8.95 -20.91
N THR A 350 16.91 9.42 -22.15
CA THR A 350 17.05 10.86 -22.44
C THR A 350 15.80 11.52 -23.04
N ASP A 351 14.77 10.74 -23.40
CA ASP A 351 13.44 11.20 -23.89
C ASP A 351 12.37 10.76 -22.85
N ASP A 352 12.44 11.32 -21.66
CA ASP A 352 11.75 10.80 -20.47
C ASP A 352 10.24 11.04 -20.46
N ASP A 353 9.78 12.19 -20.96
CA ASP A 353 8.38 12.62 -21.01
C ASP A 353 7.54 11.74 -21.96
N ASN A 354 7.97 11.60 -23.21
CA ASN A 354 7.29 10.83 -24.24
C ASN A 354 7.20 9.35 -23.90
N ARG A 355 8.27 8.80 -23.33
CA ARG A 355 8.28 7.43 -22.82
C ARG A 355 7.35 7.28 -21.64
N ALA A 356 7.32 8.24 -20.72
CA ALA A 356 6.42 8.21 -19.58
C ALA A 356 4.94 8.27 -20.02
N ARG A 357 4.57 9.17 -20.93
CA ARG A 357 3.21 9.25 -21.52
C ARG A 357 2.79 7.93 -22.18
N TYR A 358 3.69 7.35 -22.98
CA TYR A 358 3.47 6.05 -23.61
C TYR A 358 3.30 4.94 -22.56
N ALA A 359 4.12 4.92 -21.50
CA ALA A 359 3.99 3.95 -20.42
C ALA A 359 2.64 4.05 -19.72
N ILE A 360 2.26 5.25 -19.28
CA ILE A 360 1.00 5.50 -18.59
C ILE A 360 -0.17 5.00 -19.45
N THR A 361 -0.21 5.41 -20.72
CA THR A 361 -1.27 4.99 -21.65
C THR A 361 -1.33 3.48 -21.83
N ASN A 362 -0.17 2.80 -21.98
CA ASN A 362 -0.17 1.34 -22.15
C ASN A 362 -0.60 0.58 -20.91
N ILE A 363 -0.08 0.97 -19.74
CA ILE A 363 -0.41 0.33 -18.47
C ILE A 363 -1.90 0.56 -18.14
N ASP A 364 -2.40 1.78 -18.36
CA ASP A 364 -3.79 2.15 -18.12
C ASP A 364 -4.77 1.46 -19.08
N SER A 365 -4.41 1.30 -20.36
CA SER A 365 -5.25 0.59 -21.35
C SER A 365 -5.60 -0.85 -20.96
N GLN A 366 -4.81 -1.45 -20.05
CA GLN A 366 -5.02 -2.80 -19.53
C GLN A 366 -5.73 -2.80 -18.16
N GLY A 367 -6.07 -1.64 -17.62
CA GLY A 367 -6.73 -1.48 -16.32
C GLY A 367 -5.84 -1.83 -15.12
N VAL A 368 -4.51 -1.74 -15.28
CA VAL A 368 -3.55 -2.15 -14.23
C VAL A 368 -2.66 -1.02 -13.72
N LEU A 369 -2.88 0.24 -14.13
CA LEU A 369 -2.09 1.39 -13.67
C LEU A 369 -2.11 1.55 -12.15
N ALA A 370 -3.29 1.40 -11.54
CA ALA A 370 -3.48 1.36 -10.09
C ALA A 370 -2.58 0.31 -9.36
N ARG A 371 -2.23 -0.79 -10.05
CA ARG A 371 -1.47 -1.92 -9.49
C ARG A 371 0.04 -1.82 -9.70
N ALA A 372 0.50 -0.85 -10.51
CA ALA A 372 1.93 -0.56 -10.63
C ALA A 372 2.50 -0.15 -9.27
N SER A 373 3.78 -0.43 -9.02
CA SER A 373 4.41 -0.04 -7.77
C SER A 373 4.48 1.48 -7.63
N PHE A 374 4.54 1.96 -6.39
CA PHE A 374 4.68 3.38 -6.11
C PHE A 374 5.90 3.96 -6.83
N ASP A 375 7.04 3.29 -6.74
CA ASP A 375 8.28 3.79 -7.34
C ASP A 375 8.19 3.92 -8.88
N VAL A 376 7.43 3.04 -9.56
CA VAL A 376 7.17 3.17 -11.00
C VAL A 376 6.31 4.40 -11.27
N LYS A 377 5.21 4.57 -10.53
CA LYS A 377 4.30 5.72 -10.69
C LYS A 377 5.00 7.05 -10.38
N ASP A 378 5.76 7.11 -9.30
CA ASP A 378 6.57 8.26 -8.89
C ASP A 378 7.55 8.68 -9.99
N LYS A 379 8.24 7.71 -10.60
CA LYS A 379 9.15 7.99 -11.71
C LYS A 379 8.46 8.48 -12.96
N LEU A 380 7.33 7.90 -13.33
CA LEU A 380 6.55 8.33 -14.47
C LEU A 380 6.07 9.77 -14.28
N VAL A 381 5.50 10.10 -13.12
CA VAL A 381 5.06 11.46 -12.79
C VAL A 381 6.23 12.44 -12.80
N LYS A 382 7.35 12.12 -12.15
CA LYS A 382 8.53 12.99 -12.12
C LYS A 382 9.15 13.21 -13.49
N ALA A 383 9.03 12.26 -14.42
CA ALA A 383 9.48 12.44 -15.79
C ALA A 383 8.62 13.43 -16.57
N LEU A 384 7.30 13.40 -16.37
CA LEU A 384 6.36 14.37 -16.96
C LEU A 384 6.52 15.78 -16.35
N LEU A 385 6.96 15.86 -15.10
CA LEU A 385 7.28 17.13 -14.42
C LEU A 385 8.70 17.64 -14.73
N ASN A 386 9.53 16.85 -15.44
CA ASN A 386 10.91 17.22 -15.71
C ASN A 386 11.00 18.06 -16.98
N GLY A 387 10.89 19.39 -16.84
CA GLY A 387 11.04 20.33 -17.94
C GLY A 387 9.75 21.11 -18.18
N TRP A 388 9.43 21.37 -19.44
CA TRP A 388 8.16 22.00 -19.81
C TRP A 388 7.08 20.93 -19.90
N THR A 389 6.05 21.06 -19.08
CA THR A 389 4.88 20.18 -19.06
C THR A 389 3.85 20.72 -20.07
N ASP A 390 3.46 19.88 -21.04
CA ASP A 390 2.38 20.18 -21.99
C ASP A 390 1.06 19.51 -21.58
N ASP A 391 -0.06 19.87 -22.21
CA ASP A 391 -1.39 19.31 -21.91
C ASP A 391 -1.42 17.76 -21.88
N ASP A 392 -0.63 17.10 -22.73
CA ASP A 392 -0.57 15.62 -22.78
C ASP A 392 0.19 15.06 -21.54
N ASP A 393 1.20 15.77 -21.04
CA ASP A 393 1.88 15.45 -19.78
C ASP A 393 0.96 15.66 -18.58
N GLU A 394 0.25 16.79 -18.54
CA GLU A 394 -0.71 17.11 -17.47
C GLU A 394 -1.78 16.01 -17.38
N LEU A 395 -2.40 15.64 -18.50
CA LEU A 395 -3.37 14.54 -18.57
C LEU A 395 -2.75 13.20 -18.16
N GLY A 396 -1.49 12.97 -18.48
CA GLY A 396 -0.73 11.80 -18.02
C GLY A 396 -0.62 11.75 -16.49
N ILE A 397 -0.28 12.87 -15.86
CA ILE A 397 -0.20 13.02 -14.40
C ILE A 397 -1.58 12.77 -13.78
N ILE A 398 -2.62 13.44 -14.28
CA ILE A 398 -4.00 13.28 -13.77
C ILE A 398 -4.45 11.83 -13.80
N ARG A 399 -4.21 11.09 -14.89
CA ARG A 399 -4.54 9.66 -14.98
C ARG A 399 -3.86 8.82 -13.90
N VAL A 400 -2.59 9.10 -13.60
CA VAL A 400 -1.88 8.40 -12.51
C VAL A 400 -2.54 8.71 -11.17
N PHE A 401 -2.85 9.97 -10.89
CA PHE A 401 -3.47 10.39 -9.63
C PHE A 401 -4.89 9.81 -9.46
N GLU A 402 -5.70 9.75 -10.51
CA GLU A 402 -7.02 9.10 -10.50
C GLU A 402 -6.90 7.60 -10.22
N ALA A 403 -6.00 6.91 -10.93
CA ALA A 403 -5.77 5.48 -10.74
C ALA A 403 -5.31 5.16 -9.31
N VAL A 404 -4.45 6.00 -8.74
CA VAL A 404 -3.99 5.88 -7.35
C VAL A 404 -5.15 6.12 -6.39
N LYS A 405 -5.91 7.20 -6.54
CA LYS A 405 -7.08 7.50 -5.69
C LYS A 405 -8.10 6.36 -5.65
N ALA A 406 -8.40 5.76 -6.81
CA ALA A 406 -9.34 4.65 -6.91
C ALA A 406 -8.86 3.39 -6.19
N TYR A 407 -7.55 3.22 -6.05
CA TYR A 407 -6.95 2.04 -5.44
C TYR A 407 -6.66 2.23 -3.95
N ASP A 408 -6.08 3.38 -3.61
CA ASP A 408 -5.65 3.74 -2.28
C ASP A 408 -5.35 5.23 -2.09
N GLN A 409 -6.04 5.81 -1.12
CA GLN A 409 -5.95 7.24 -0.85
C GLN A 409 -4.65 7.65 -0.14
N ALA A 410 -4.02 6.78 0.65
CA ALA A 410 -2.76 7.14 1.31
C ALA A 410 -1.59 7.23 0.31
N GLU A 411 -1.60 6.39 -0.73
CA GLU A 411 -0.66 6.46 -1.85
C GLU A 411 -0.84 7.76 -2.66
N LEU A 412 -2.06 8.28 -2.80
CA LEU A 412 -2.33 9.54 -3.49
C LEU A 412 -1.53 10.69 -2.87
N TYR A 413 -1.64 10.84 -1.55
CA TYR A 413 -0.92 11.89 -0.82
C TYR A 413 0.58 11.63 -0.71
N GLN A 414 1.01 10.35 -0.72
CA GLN A 414 2.42 10.00 -0.84
C GLN A 414 3.00 10.45 -2.18
N LEU A 415 2.26 10.25 -3.27
CA LEU A 415 2.67 10.62 -4.61
C LEU A 415 2.71 12.13 -4.77
N ALA A 416 1.67 12.84 -4.31
CA ALA A 416 1.64 14.30 -4.28
C ALA A 416 2.88 14.87 -3.56
N ALA A 417 3.16 14.39 -2.35
CA ALA A 417 4.30 14.85 -1.56
C ALA A 417 5.68 14.42 -2.10
N SER A 418 5.73 13.46 -3.03
CA SER A 418 6.97 13.02 -3.67
C SER A 418 7.24 13.77 -4.97
N ALA A 419 6.18 14.05 -5.74
CA ALA A 419 6.19 14.97 -6.88
C ALA A 419 6.48 16.41 -6.44
N THR A 420 6.15 16.76 -5.19
CA THR A 420 6.17 18.08 -4.56
C THR A 420 5.04 18.98 -5.05
N TRP A 421 4.40 19.66 -4.10
CA TRP A 421 3.32 20.61 -4.43
C TRP A 421 3.80 21.75 -5.31
N GLU A 422 5.00 22.27 -5.08
CA GLU A 422 5.61 23.31 -5.92
C GLU A 422 5.71 22.87 -7.40
N SER A 423 6.16 21.64 -7.66
CA SER A 423 6.25 21.13 -9.04
C SER A 423 4.87 20.90 -9.65
N LEU A 424 3.91 20.35 -8.89
CA LEU A 424 2.55 20.13 -9.38
C LEU A 424 1.81 21.44 -9.69
N TYR A 425 1.96 22.45 -8.82
CA TYR A 425 1.36 23.76 -8.97
C TYR A 425 1.94 24.54 -10.15
N THR A 426 3.26 24.47 -10.34
CA THR A 426 3.93 25.21 -11.44
C THR A 426 3.80 24.52 -12.80
N SER A 427 3.55 23.21 -12.83
CA SER A 427 3.47 22.41 -14.05
C SER A 427 2.05 22.12 -14.54
N LEU A 428 1.01 22.29 -13.71
CA LEU A 428 -0.39 22.08 -14.11
C LEU A 428 -1.10 23.42 -14.16
N ASP A 429 -1.83 23.69 -15.24
CA ASP A 429 -2.69 24.86 -15.33
C ASP A 429 -4.14 24.51 -15.71
N GLY A 430 -4.97 25.54 -15.95
CA GLY A 430 -6.27 25.35 -16.60
C GLY A 430 -7.23 24.35 -15.94
N GLU A 431 -7.75 23.42 -16.74
CA GLU A 431 -8.75 22.43 -16.30
C GLU A 431 -8.08 21.28 -15.53
N GLU A 432 -6.82 20.98 -15.84
CA GLU A 432 -6.01 19.91 -15.29
C GLU A 432 -5.62 20.20 -13.84
N TYR A 433 -5.24 21.44 -13.52
CA TYR A 433 -5.03 21.88 -12.14
C TYR A 433 -6.31 21.73 -11.30
N ASN A 434 -7.46 22.19 -11.81
CA ASN A 434 -8.76 22.02 -11.15
C ASN A 434 -9.12 20.53 -10.95
N ALA A 435 -8.75 19.67 -11.91
CA ALA A 435 -8.92 18.23 -11.79
C ALA A 435 -8.04 17.64 -10.67
N LEU A 436 -6.76 18.05 -10.59
CA LEU A 436 -5.86 17.62 -9.51
C LEU A 436 -6.42 18.01 -8.13
N GLU A 437 -6.85 19.27 -7.95
CA GLU A 437 -7.44 19.73 -6.70
C GLU A 437 -8.67 18.90 -6.33
N SER A 438 -9.57 18.65 -7.27
CA SER A 438 -10.75 17.80 -7.08
C SER A 438 -10.39 16.35 -6.69
N ILE A 439 -9.31 15.83 -7.26
CA ILE A 439 -8.79 14.51 -6.89
C ILE A 439 -8.30 14.52 -5.43
N LEU A 440 -7.58 15.55 -5.00
CA LEU A 440 -7.01 15.65 -3.66
C LEU A 440 -8.05 16.02 -2.59
N ASN A 441 -9.05 16.84 -2.93
CA ASN A 441 -10.07 17.44 -2.05
C ASN A 441 -11.04 16.47 -1.35
N ASN A 442 -10.96 15.17 -1.63
CA ASN A 442 -11.87 14.18 -1.05
C ASN A 442 -11.19 13.21 -0.05
N PRO A 443 -10.43 13.65 0.98
CA PRO A 443 -10.01 12.75 2.05
C PRO A 443 -11.25 12.19 2.77
N VAL A 444 -11.47 10.87 2.64
CA VAL A 444 -12.62 10.15 3.24
C VAL A 444 -12.26 9.60 4.61
#